data_AF-A0A354SL12-F1
#
_entry.id   AF-A0A354SL12-F1
#
_cell.length_a   1.000
_cell.length_b   1.000
_cell.length_c   1.000
_cell.angle_alpha   90.00
_cell.angle_beta   90.00
_cell.angle_gamma   90.00
#
_symmetry.space_group_name_H-M   'P 1'
#
loop_
_entity.id
_entity.type
_entity.pdbx_description
1 polymer ?
#
loop_
_entity_poly.entity_id
_entity_poly.type
_entity_poly.pdbx_seq_one_letter_code
_entity_poly.pdbx_strand_id
1 'polypeptide(L)'
;MTDRIYRNLFPVYFKGVDLAIAPFISSSKKMKPTNNLLREFYPDRNTGIPSIPQIMSSTPVDFAKLANALYDIGYGTVNWNLGCPFPMVVKKGRGAGLLCCPDSVEYFLEKAMPALKPKLSIKLRIGLKYPDEVLQLIPIFNRYPIAELIIHPRTALQMYEGEVDLDMFEQCLNLSKHRVVYNGDIDSFEKYKMFSLRFGSIKRWMIGRGLIGNPFLAEKIKFDTEKPYDE
;
A
#
# COMPACT_ATOMS: atom_id res chain seq x y z
N MET A 1 9.73 -10.63 -2.62
CA MET A 1 8.56 -11.48 -2.85
C MET A 1 7.70 -10.91 -3.97
N THR A 2 7.05 -9.75 -3.82
CA THR A 2 6.34 -9.11 -4.95
C THR A 2 7.28 -8.30 -5.85
N ASP A 3 8.51 -8.77 -6.07
CA ASP A 3 9.48 -8.08 -6.93
C ASP A 3 9.08 -8.14 -8.41
N ARG A 4 9.92 -7.56 -9.27
CA ARG A 4 9.67 -7.48 -10.71
C ARG A 4 9.53 -8.85 -11.36
N ILE A 5 10.32 -9.84 -10.94
CA ILE A 5 10.25 -11.20 -11.51
C ILE A 5 8.89 -11.81 -11.21
N TYR A 6 8.47 -11.75 -9.94
CA TYR A 6 7.14 -12.24 -9.54
C TYR A 6 6.02 -11.55 -10.32
N ARG A 7 6.03 -10.21 -10.40
CA ARG A 7 4.98 -9.45 -11.11
C ARG A 7 4.95 -9.72 -12.61
N ASN A 8 6.10 -9.98 -13.23
CA ASN A 8 6.20 -10.32 -14.65
C ASN A 8 5.70 -11.73 -14.96
N LEU A 9 6.02 -12.69 -14.09
CA LEU A 9 5.63 -14.09 -14.28
C LEU A 9 4.20 -14.38 -13.86
N PHE A 10 3.64 -13.64 -12.89
CA PHE A 10 2.28 -13.88 -12.41
C PHE A 10 1.24 -14.00 -13.54
N PRO A 11 1.11 -13.06 -14.51
CA PRO A 11 0.10 -13.13 -15.56
C PRO A 11 0.34 -14.25 -16.59
N VAL A 12 1.52 -14.89 -16.56
CA VAL A 12 1.82 -16.08 -17.40
C VAL A 12 1.09 -17.32 -16.87
N TYR A 13 0.94 -17.41 -15.54
CA TYR A 13 0.40 -18.59 -14.87
C TYR A 13 -0.96 -18.37 -14.21
N PHE A 14 -1.26 -17.14 -13.81
CA PHE A 14 -2.41 -16.78 -13.00
C PHE A 14 -3.04 -15.46 -13.49
N LYS A 15 -4.32 -15.25 -13.18
CA LYS A 15 -5.09 -14.07 -13.57
C LYS A 15 -5.71 -13.41 -12.33
N GLY A 16 -6.59 -12.44 -12.54
CA GLY A 16 -7.39 -11.83 -11.48
C GLY A 16 -6.75 -10.63 -10.78
N VAL A 17 -5.43 -10.43 -10.87
CA VAL A 17 -4.76 -9.26 -10.27
C VAL A 17 -4.74 -8.07 -11.24
N ASP A 18 -5.37 -6.96 -10.86
CA ASP A 18 -5.43 -5.72 -11.67
C ASP A 18 -4.17 -4.85 -11.58
N LEU A 19 -3.58 -4.78 -10.38
CA LEU A 19 -2.53 -3.83 -10.04
C LEU A 19 -1.74 -4.34 -8.85
N ALA A 20 -0.42 -4.14 -8.87
CA ALA A 20 0.47 -4.46 -7.76
C ALA A 20 1.07 -3.20 -7.13
N ILE A 21 1.32 -3.24 -5.82
CA ILE A 21 2.24 -2.29 -5.18
C ILE A 21 3.63 -2.93 -5.16
N ALA A 22 4.61 -2.24 -5.74
CA ALA A 22 5.98 -2.72 -5.77
C ALA A 22 6.61 -2.68 -4.36
N PRO A 23 7.67 -3.49 -4.10
CA PRO A 23 8.45 -3.38 -2.88
C PRO A 23 8.92 -1.95 -2.67
N PHE A 24 8.95 -1.50 -1.41
CA PHE A 24 9.30 -0.12 -1.13
C PHE A 24 10.76 0.18 -1.48
N ILE A 25 10.99 1.37 -2.03
CA ILE A 25 12.31 1.95 -2.19
C ILE A 25 12.52 3.05 -1.16
N SER A 26 13.70 3.07 -0.55
CA SER A 26 14.06 4.10 0.43
C SER A 26 14.74 5.28 -0.24
N SER A 27 14.24 6.49 -0.02
CA SER A 27 14.95 7.72 -0.41
C SER A 27 16.08 7.99 0.60
N SER A 28 17.20 7.26 0.49
CA SER A 28 18.36 7.53 1.34
C SER A 28 19.21 8.67 0.75
N LYS A 29 19.89 9.44 1.62
CA LYS A 29 20.81 10.53 1.23
C LYS A 29 21.94 10.12 0.26
N LYS A 30 22.18 8.82 0.06
CA LYS A 30 23.18 8.27 -0.87
C LYS A 30 22.59 7.94 -2.24
N MET A 31 21.69 8.76 -2.78
CA MET A 31 21.29 8.68 -4.19
C MET A 31 22.44 9.15 -5.08
N LYS A 32 23.44 8.30 -5.28
CA LYS A 32 24.49 8.52 -6.29
C LYS A 32 23.91 8.28 -7.69
N PRO A 33 24.37 8.99 -8.74
CA PRO A 33 23.89 8.86 -10.13
C PRO A 33 23.94 7.44 -10.71
N THR A 34 24.74 6.55 -10.11
CA THR A 34 24.89 5.14 -10.51
C THR A 34 23.92 4.18 -9.80
N ASN A 35 22.94 4.68 -9.03
CA ASN A 35 22.00 3.81 -8.32
C ASN A 35 21.06 3.10 -9.30
N ASN A 36 21.31 1.81 -9.51
CA ASN A 36 20.45 0.83 -10.20
C ASN A 36 19.01 0.72 -9.64
N LEU A 37 18.64 1.51 -8.62
CA LEU A 37 17.32 1.51 -7.99
C LEU A 37 16.19 1.81 -8.97
N LEU A 38 16.32 2.83 -9.83
CA LEU A 38 15.32 3.12 -10.85
C LEU A 38 15.32 2.10 -11.99
N ARG A 39 16.42 1.34 -12.15
CA ARG A 39 16.55 0.36 -13.23
C ARG A 39 15.49 -0.74 -13.13
N GLU A 40 15.12 -1.13 -11.91
CA GLU A 40 14.06 -2.11 -11.66
C GLU A 40 12.65 -1.58 -11.96
N PHE A 41 12.51 -0.28 -12.22
CA PHE A 41 11.25 0.39 -12.49
C PHE A 41 11.12 0.85 -13.95
N TYR A 42 12.10 0.64 -14.82
CA TYR A 42 11.85 0.98 -16.22
C TYR A 42 10.69 0.16 -16.79
N PRO A 43 9.78 0.78 -17.57
CA PRO A 43 8.59 0.11 -18.10
C PRO A 43 8.89 -1.13 -18.95
N ASP A 44 9.97 -1.11 -19.74
CA ASP A 44 10.44 -2.24 -20.56
C ASP A 44 10.77 -3.50 -19.73
N ARG A 45 11.03 -3.32 -18.44
CA ARG A 45 11.32 -4.42 -17.51
C ARG A 45 10.11 -4.84 -16.67
N ASN A 46 9.05 -4.05 -16.64
CA ASN A 46 7.83 -4.30 -15.84
C ASN A 46 6.65 -4.57 -16.77
N THR A 47 6.71 -5.71 -17.45
CA THR A 47 5.78 -6.07 -18.54
C THR A 47 4.60 -6.93 -18.10
N GLY A 48 4.58 -7.42 -16.85
CA GLY A 48 3.47 -8.21 -16.32
C GLY A 48 2.39 -7.35 -15.67
N ILE A 49 2.05 -7.65 -14.40
CA ILE A 49 1.04 -6.88 -13.67
C ILE A 49 1.49 -5.40 -13.59
N PRO A 50 0.66 -4.44 -14.02
CA PRO A 50 0.93 -3.02 -13.80
C PRO A 50 1.23 -2.75 -12.33
N SER A 51 2.16 -1.84 -12.04
CA SER A 51 2.55 -1.59 -10.66
C SER A 51 2.70 -0.13 -10.28
N ILE A 52 2.41 0.18 -9.02
CA ILE A 52 2.68 1.47 -8.39
C ILE A 52 3.94 1.33 -7.53
N PRO A 53 5.00 2.15 -7.77
CA PRO A 53 6.17 2.20 -6.91
C PRO A 53 5.79 2.66 -5.50
N GLN A 54 6.29 1.95 -4.49
CA GLN A 54 6.13 2.36 -3.10
C GLN A 54 7.40 3.04 -2.61
N ILE A 55 7.25 4.21 -1.98
CA ILE A 55 8.37 5.00 -1.46
C ILE A 55 8.28 5.01 0.07
N MET A 56 9.44 4.87 0.70
CA MET A 56 9.64 5.08 2.13
C MET A 56 10.70 6.18 2.32
N SER A 57 10.33 7.25 3.00
CA SER A 57 11.20 8.41 3.20
C SER A 57 11.11 8.94 4.63
N SER A 58 12.16 9.62 5.07
CA SER A 58 12.15 10.44 6.29
C SER A 58 12.04 11.94 6.01
N THR A 59 12.14 12.39 4.75
CA THR A 59 12.08 13.82 4.43
C THR A 59 11.13 14.08 3.26
N PRO A 60 10.32 15.15 3.32
CA PRO A 60 9.43 15.50 2.20
C PRO A 60 10.19 15.79 0.90
N VAL A 61 11.38 16.41 1.03
CA VAL A 61 12.23 16.77 -0.11
C VAL A 61 12.75 15.54 -0.84
N ASP A 62 13.30 14.55 -0.13
CA ASP A 62 13.82 13.35 -0.77
C ASP A 62 12.70 12.47 -1.33
N PHE A 63 11.53 12.47 -0.67
CA PHE A 63 10.33 11.82 -1.18
C PHE A 63 9.89 12.42 -2.52
N ALA A 64 9.75 13.75 -2.59
CA ALA A 64 9.33 14.43 -3.82
C ALA A 64 10.33 14.23 -4.96
N LYS A 65 11.64 14.31 -4.68
CA LYS A 65 12.68 14.02 -5.68
C LYS A 65 12.54 12.62 -6.26
N LEU A 66 12.40 11.60 -5.42
CA LEU A 66 12.27 10.21 -5.89
C LEU A 66 10.94 9.98 -6.61
N ALA A 67 9.84 10.53 -6.10
CA ALA A 67 8.53 10.44 -6.73
C ALA A 67 8.53 11.07 -8.14
N ASN A 68 9.16 12.22 -8.30
CA ASN A 68 9.28 12.88 -9.59
C ASN A 68 10.20 12.11 -10.55
N ALA A 69 11.28 11.52 -10.07
CA ALA A 69 12.12 10.65 -10.90
C ALA A 69 11.36 9.41 -11.38
N LEU A 70 10.48 8.83 -10.55
CA LEU A 70 9.58 7.75 -10.95
C LEU A 70 8.53 8.21 -11.96
N TYR A 71 7.99 9.41 -11.80
CA TYR A 71 7.08 10.01 -12.78
C TYR A 71 7.75 10.19 -14.14
N ASP A 72 8.98 10.68 -14.16
CA ASP A 72 9.74 10.94 -15.38
C ASP A 72 10.08 9.65 -16.16
N ILE A 73 10.02 8.46 -15.53
CA ILE A 73 10.15 7.15 -16.19
C ILE A 73 8.81 6.45 -16.46
N GLY A 74 7.67 7.11 -16.22
CA GLY A 74 6.34 6.67 -16.65
C GLY A 74 5.33 6.34 -15.56
N TYR A 75 5.65 6.51 -14.27
CA TYR A 75 4.69 6.22 -13.19
C TYR A 75 3.83 7.42 -12.81
N GLY A 76 2.59 7.43 -13.27
CA GLY A 76 1.62 8.50 -12.95
C GLY A 76 1.13 8.53 -11.49
N THR A 77 1.38 7.48 -10.71
CA THR A 77 1.03 7.38 -9.29
C THR A 77 2.19 6.76 -8.52
N VAL A 78 2.44 7.25 -7.31
CA VAL A 78 3.34 6.64 -6.32
C VAL A 78 2.60 6.34 -5.03
N ASN A 79 3.04 5.33 -4.28
CA ASN A 79 2.46 4.98 -2.98
C ASN A 79 3.43 5.33 -1.84
N TRP A 80 2.96 5.99 -0.79
CA TRP A 80 3.73 6.25 0.42
C TRP A 80 3.50 5.15 1.46
N ASN A 81 4.59 4.56 1.95
CA ASN A 81 4.54 3.55 3.01
C ASN A 81 4.50 4.21 4.40
N LEU A 82 3.33 4.13 5.04
CA LEU A 82 3.07 4.45 6.44
C LEU A 82 2.71 3.22 7.29
N GLY A 83 2.95 2.01 6.78
CA GLY A 83 2.49 0.76 7.40
C GLY A 83 3.58 -0.20 7.85
N CYS A 84 4.85 0.04 7.49
CA CYS A 84 5.95 -0.88 7.81
C CYS A 84 6.22 -0.90 9.32
N PRO A 85 6.04 -2.05 10.00
CA PRO A 85 6.20 -2.16 11.45
C PRO A 85 7.65 -2.51 11.88
N PHE A 86 8.58 -2.65 10.93
CA PHE A 86 9.94 -3.14 11.23
C PHE A 86 10.63 -2.20 12.24
N PRO A 87 11.18 -2.72 13.37
CA PRO A 87 11.65 -1.86 14.46
C PRO A 87 12.68 -0.80 14.04
N MET A 88 13.57 -1.14 13.10
CA MET A 88 14.58 -0.20 12.59
C MET A 88 14.00 0.92 11.72
N VAL A 89 12.83 0.70 11.13
CA VAL A 89 12.06 1.70 10.36
C VAL A 89 11.29 2.60 11.33
N VAL A 90 10.57 2.00 12.28
CA VAL A 90 9.79 2.69 13.31
C VAL A 90 10.67 3.63 14.14
N LYS A 91 11.82 3.14 14.65
CA LYS A 91 12.78 3.93 15.44
C LYS A 91 13.34 5.16 14.71
N LYS A 92 13.25 5.19 13.37
CA LYS A 92 13.72 6.31 12.53
C LYS A 92 12.60 7.28 12.15
N GLY A 93 11.40 7.15 12.74
CA GLY A 93 10.24 7.97 12.39
C GLY A 93 9.78 7.75 10.94
N ARG A 94 9.76 6.49 10.49
CA ARG A 94 9.33 6.10 9.14
C ARG A 94 8.32 4.96 9.23
N GLY A 95 7.62 4.68 8.13
CA GLY A 95 6.64 3.60 8.09
C GLY A 95 5.58 3.80 9.18
N ALA A 96 5.31 2.76 9.97
CA ALA A 96 4.34 2.84 11.05
C ALA A 96 4.75 3.77 12.21
N GLY A 97 6.02 4.17 12.32
CA GLY A 97 6.48 5.09 13.35
C GLY A 97 5.93 6.51 13.21
N LEU A 98 5.31 6.85 12.07
CA LEU A 98 4.64 8.13 11.86
C LEU A 98 3.15 8.10 12.24
N LEU A 99 2.58 6.92 12.50
CA LEU A 99 1.13 6.78 12.74
C LEU A 99 0.68 7.49 14.03
N CYS A 100 1.52 7.48 15.06
CA CYS A 100 1.29 8.18 16.32
C CYS A 100 1.74 9.66 16.29
N CYS A 101 2.06 10.20 15.12
CA CYS A 101 2.59 11.57 14.96
C CYS A 101 1.83 12.34 13.87
N PRO A 102 0.55 12.69 14.09
CA PRO A 102 -0.28 13.38 13.11
C PRO A 102 0.35 14.68 12.57
N ASP A 103 0.94 15.50 13.44
CA ASP A 103 1.61 16.76 13.03
C ASP A 103 2.77 16.50 12.07
N SER A 104 3.54 15.43 12.29
CA SER A 104 4.63 15.03 11.41
C SER A 104 4.12 14.57 10.05
N VAL A 105 2.98 13.87 10.01
CA VAL A 105 2.33 13.45 8.76
C VAL A 105 1.79 14.65 7.99
N GLU A 106 1.13 15.58 8.69
CA GLU A 106 0.64 16.83 8.10
C GLU A 106 1.79 17.66 7.52
N TYR A 107 2.84 17.91 8.31
CA TYR A 107 4.04 18.61 7.85
C TYR A 107 4.63 17.92 6.62
N PHE A 108 4.66 16.58 6.60
CA PHE A 108 5.21 15.85 5.46
C PHE A 108 4.40 16.10 4.18
N LEU A 109 3.07 16.00 4.28
CA LEU A 109 2.18 16.24 3.14
C LEU A 109 2.23 17.69 2.68
N GLU A 110 2.19 18.65 3.60
CA GLU A 110 2.28 20.08 3.30
C GLU A 110 3.53 20.42 2.48
N LYS A 111 4.69 19.83 2.83
CA LYS A 111 5.95 20.10 2.14
C LYS A 111 6.17 19.24 0.89
N ALA A 112 5.67 18.00 0.85
CA ALA A 112 5.88 17.12 -0.30
C ALA A 112 4.89 17.41 -1.43
N MET A 113 3.59 17.55 -1.12
CA MET A 113 2.51 17.58 -2.11
C MET A 113 2.66 18.65 -3.20
N PRO A 114 3.04 19.92 -2.89
CA PRO A 114 3.20 20.94 -3.92
C PRO A 114 4.31 20.64 -4.94
N ALA A 115 5.27 19.80 -4.58
CA ALA A 115 6.39 19.43 -5.43
C ALA A 115 6.16 18.13 -6.22
N LEU A 116 5.05 17.41 -5.99
CA LEU A 116 4.78 16.13 -6.65
C LEU A 116 4.20 16.32 -8.06
N LYS A 117 4.88 15.71 -9.05
CA LYS A 117 4.32 15.45 -10.38
C LYS A 117 3.31 14.27 -10.39
N PRO A 118 3.58 13.10 -9.75
CA PRO A 118 2.64 11.99 -9.75
C PRO A 118 1.51 12.18 -8.73
N LYS A 119 0.41 11.44 -8.91
CA LYS A 119 -0.62 11.28 -7.87
C LYS A 119 -0.06 10.52 -6.67
N LEU A 120 -0.54 10.83 -5.47
CA LEU A 120 -0.15 10.16 -4.24
C LEU A 120 -1.21 9.16 -3.78
N SER A 121 -0.81 7.91 -3.59
CA SER A 121 -1.54 6.86 -2.87
C SER A 121 -0.85 6.66 -1.51
N ILE A 122 -1.58 6.29 -0.45
CA ILE A 122 -0.98 6.05 0.87
C ILE A 122 -1.38 4.66 1.35
N LYS A 123 -0.41 3.87 1.82
CA LYS A 123 -0.68 2.61 2.51
C LYS A 123 -0.28 2.71 3.98
N LEU A 124 -1.24 2.47 4.86
CA LEU A 124 -1.07 2.60 6.31
C LEU A 124 -1.65 1.41 7.09
N ARG A 125 -1.27 1.35 8.36
CA ARG A 125 -1.94 0.59 9.40
C ARG A 125 -2.84 1.52 10.22
N ILE A 126 -3.75 0.96 11.02
CA ILE A 126 -4.66 1.76 11.86
C ILE A 126 -3.95 2.40 13.07
N GLY A 127 -2.76 1.95 13.42
CA GLY A 127 -1.93 2.62 14.42
C GLY A 127 -0.58 1.96 14.58
N LEU A 128 0.31 2.60 15.31
CA LEU A 128 1.53 2.02 15.83
C LEU A 128 1.19 1.05 16.98
N LYS A 129 0.58 1.60 18.04
CA LYS A 129 0.23 0.86 19.25
C LYS A 129 -1.28 0.78 19.46
N TYR A 130 -1.99 1.88 19.28
CA TYR A 130 -3.43 1.95 19.52
C TYR A 130 -4.22 2.01 18.20
N PRO A 131 -5.30 1.22 18.04
CA PRO A 131 -6.10 1.19 16.81
C PRO A 131 -6.68 2.54 16.38
N ASP A 132 -6.97 3.43 17.32
CA ASP A 132 -7.65 4.71 17.11
C ASP A 132 -6.72 5.85 16.63
N GLU A 133 -5.40 5.63 16.60
CA GLU A 133 -4.42 6.62 16.10
C GLU A 133 -4.75 7.07 14.66
N VAL A 134 -5.24 6.17 13.80
CA VAL A 134 -5.66 6.49 12.43
C VAL A 134 -6.81 7.49 12.36
N LEU A 135 -7.67 7.58 13.38
CA LEU A 135 -8.80 8.49 13.38
C LEU A 135 -8.34 9.96 13.39
N GLN A 136 -7.12 10.24 13.87
CA GLN A 136 -6.50 11.56 13.79
C GLN A 136 -5.86 11.81 12.42
N LEU A 137 -5.48 10.76 11.69
CA LEU A 137 -4.80 10.86 10.39
C LEU A 137 -5.77 11.04 9.22
N ILE A 138 -6.93 10.38 9.23
CA ILE A 138 -7.90 10.47 8.12
C ILE A 138 -8.35 11.92 7.84
N PRO A 139 -8.69 12.74 8.86
CA PRO A 139 -9.01 14.16 8.65
C PRO A 139 -7.85 14.95 8.03
N ILE A 140 -6.60 14.61 8.37
CA ILE A 140 -5.41 15.21 7.75
C ILE A 140 -5.39 14.84 6.26
N PHE A 141 -5.49 13.55 5.92
CA PHE A 141 -5.48 13.11 4.53
C PHE A 141 -6.60 13.74 3.71
N ASN A 142 -7.79 13.94 4.28
CA ASN A 142 -8.95 14.57 3.62
C ASN A 142 -8.69 16.02 3.16
N ARG A 143 -7.64 16.69 3.65
CA ARG A 143 -7.25 18.05 3.23
C ARG A 143 -6.34 18.06 1.99
N TYR A 144 -5.84 16.90 1.56
CA TYR A 144 -4.90 16.77 0.44
C TYR A 144 -5.50 15.94 -0.70
N PRO A 145 -5.07 16.15 -1.97
CA PRO A 145 -5.56 15.39 -3.12
C PRO A 145 -4.92 13.99 -3.19
N ILE A 146 -5.29 13.10 -2.25
CA ILE A 146 -4.84 11.72 -2.21
C ILE A 146 -5.69 10.85 -3.14
N ALA A 147 -5.05 10.03 -3.98
CA ALA A 147 -5.72 9.22 -4.99
C ALA A 147 -6.43 7.98 -4.43
N GLU A 148 -5.86 7.39 -3.37
CA GLU A 148 -6.44 6.28 -2.61
C GLU A 148 -5.73 6.10 -1.25
N LEU A 149 -6.47 5.55 -0.28
CA LEU A 149 -5.96 5.11 1.01
C LEU A 149 -6.08 3.58 1.12
N ILE A 150 -4.96 2.90 1.33
CA ILE A 150 -4.88 1.45 1.49
C ILE A 150 -4.67 1.13 2.97
N ILE A 151 -5.73 0.70 3.64
CA ILE A 151 -5.76 0.57 5.09
C ILE A 151 -5.63 -0.90 5.48
N HIS A 152 -4.63 -1.20 6.31
CA HIS A 152 -4.51 -2.48 6.99
C HIS A 152 -5.04 -2.34 8.43
N PRO A 153 -6.17 -2.97 8.77
CA PRO A 153 -6.79 -2.85 10.09
C PRO A 153 -6.11 -3.70 11.17
N ARG A 154 -4.81 -3.52 11.32
CA ARG A 154 -4.03 -3.99 12.46
C ARG A 154 -3.11 -2.86 12.88
N THR A 155 -2.81 -2.80 14.16
CA THR A 155 -1.71 -1.97 14.65
C THR A 155 -0.37 -2.54 14.17
N ALA A 156 0.67 -1.73 14.17
CA ALA A 156 2.00 -2.18 13.80
C ALA A 156 2.58 -3.16 14.82
N LEU A 157 2.29 -2.96 16.12
CA LEU A 157 2.70 -3.87 17.19
C LEU A 157 2.11 -5.28 17.04
N GLN A 158 0.88 -5.40 16.55
CA GLN A 158 0.28 -6.72 16.27
C GLN A 158 1.04 -7.49 15.20
N MET A 159 1.86 -6.83 14.36
CA MET A 159 2.54 -7.44 13.22
C MET A 159 1.55 -8.22 12.34
N TYR A 160 1.51 -9.54 12.50
CA TYR A 160 0.63 -10.47 11.78
C TYR A 160 -0.18 -11.37 12.72
N GLU A 161 -0.09 -11.14 14.02
CA GLU A 161 -0.83 -11.85 15.06
C GLU A 161 -2.18 -11.18 15.32
N GLY A 162 -3.07 -11.92 15.99
CA GLY A 162 -4.45 -11.50 16.24
C GLY A 162 -5.27 -11.34 14.96
N GLU A 163 -6.43 -10.73 15.10
CA GLU A 163 -7.37 -10.49 14.00
C GLU A 163 -7.33 -9.04 13.53
N VAL A 164 -7.88 -8.82 12.34
CA VAL A 164 -8.16 -7.50 11.79
C VAL A 164 -9.28 -6.80 12.57
N ASP A 165 -9.09 -5.52 12.88
CA ASP A 165 -10.09 -4.66 13.53
C ASP A 165 -11.06 -4.08 12.50
N LEU A 166 -12.12 -4.84 12.23
CA LEU A 166 -13.13 -4.50 11.23
C LEU A 166 -13.97 -3.28 11.62
N ASP A 167 -14.22 -3.07 12.91
CA ASP A 167 -14.98 -1.93 13.43
C ASP A 167 -14.20 -0.62 13.22
N MET A 168 -12.89 -0.65 13.52
CA MET A 168 -12.01 0.50 13.25
C MET A 168 -11.87 0.78 11.74
N PHE A 169 -11.82 -0.26 10.90
CA PHE A 169 -11.83 -0.06 9.45
C PHE A 169 -13.11 0.64 8.97
N GLU A 170 -14.26 0.24 9.49
CA GLU A 170 -15.56 0.85 9.15
C GLU A 170 -15.62 2.33 9.54
N GLN A 171 -15.08 2.68 10.71
CA GLN A 171 -14.93 4.09 11.11
C GLN A 171 -14.03 4.86 10.14
N CYS A 172 -12.89 4.29 9.73
CA CYS A 172 -12.01 4.91 8.75
C CYS A 172 -12.70 5.11 7.39
N LEU A 173 -13.49 4.12 6.96
CA LEU A 173 -14.24 4.16 5.71
C LEU A 173 -15.26 5.29 5.70
N ASN A 174 -16.00 5.47 6.80
CA ASN A 174 -16.99 6.52 6.96
C ASN A 174 -16.37 7.92 7.08
N LEU A 175 -15.17 8.03 7.66
CA LEU A 175 -14.48 9.30 7.84
C LEU A 175 -13.73 9.76 6.58
N SER A 176 -13.38 8.85 5.66
CA SER A 176 -12.56 9.18 4.49
C SER A 176 -13.38 9.79 3.35
N LYS A 177 -12.84 10.83 2.72
CA LYS A 177 -13.34 11.38 1.45
C LYS A 177 -12.67 10.74 0.22
N HIS A 178 -11.70 9.87 0.46
CA HIS A 178 -10.88 9.25 -0.58
C HIS A 178 -11.42 7.87 -0.94
N ARG A 179 -10.98 7.34 -2.08
CA ARG A 179 -11.17 5.92 -2.37
C ARG A 179 -10.37 5.09 -1.36
N VAL A 180 -11.07 4.28 -0.57
CA VAL A 180 -10.46 3.35 0.37
C VAL A 180 -10.27 1.97 -0.28
N VAL A 181 -9.14 1.34 0.02
CA VAL A 181 -8.79 -0.03 -0.36
C VAL A 181 -8.58 -0.83 0.92
N TYR A 182 -9.34 -1.91 1.10
CA TYR A 182 -9.17 -2.80 2.24
C TYR A 182 -7.95 -3.72 2.04
N ASN A 183 -7.12 -3.89 3.07
CA ASN A 183 -5.98 -4.80 3.07
C ASN A 183 -5.82 -5.56 4.40
N GLY A 184 -6.29 -6.79 4.50
CA GLY A 184 -5.99 -7.62 5.68
C GLY A 184 -6.74 -8.94 5.65
N ASP A 185 -6.04 -10.03 5.91
CA ASP A 185 -6.65 -11.36 6.15
C ASP A 185 -7.66 -11.85 5.10
N ILE A 186 -7.46 -11.45 3.84
CA ILE A 186 -8.09 -12.10 2.69
C ILE A 186 -7.20 -13.28 2.30
N ASP A 187 -7.51 -14.45 2.83
CA ASP A 187 -6.84 -15.72 2.51
C ASP A 187 -7.76 -16.76 1.89
N SER A 188 -9.08 -16.53 1.90
CA SER A 188 -10.08 -17.36 1.23
C SER A 188 -11.16 -16.52 0.56
N PHE A 189 -11.93 -17.15 -0.32
CA PHE A 189 -13.06 -16.51 -1.00
C PHE A 189 -14.20 -16.19 -0.02
N GLU A 190 -14.39 -17.02 1.00
CA GLU A 190 -15.39 -16.86 2.06
C GLU A 190 -15.06 -15.62 2.90
N LYS A 191 -13.79 -15.43 3.30
CA LYS A 191 -13.39 -14.20 4.01
C LYS A 191 -13.55 -12.97 3.15
N TYR A 192 -13.19 -13.05 1.86
CA TYR A 192 -13.48 -11.97 0.92
C TYR A 192 -14.98 -11.63 0.88
N LYS A 193 -15.86 -12.62 0.72
CA LYS A 193 -17.31 -12.42 0.70
C LYS A 193 -17.82 -11.80 1.99
N MET A 194 -17.35 -12.27 3.14
CA MET A 194 -17.71 -11.72 4.45
C MET A 194 -17.36 -10.23 4.55
N PHE A 195 -16.13 -9.86 4.20
CA PHE A 195 -15.69 -8.47 4.24
C PHE A 195 -16.39 -7.63 3.17
N SER A 196 -16.63 -8.17 1.98
CA SER A 196 -17.33 -7.46 0.90
C SER A 196 -18.79 -7.18 1.24
N LEU A 197 -19.45 -8.09 1.95
CA LEU A 197 -20.81 -7.87 2.44
C LEU A 197 -20.83 -6.76 3.51
N ARG A 198 -19.87 -6.78 4.43
CA ARG A 198 -19.74 -5.78 5.48
C ARG A 198 -19.38 -4.39 4.94
N PHE A 199 -18.44 -4.32 4.00
CA PHE A 199 -17.89 -3.07 3.47
C PHE A 199 -18.36 -2.82 2.02
N GLY A 200 -19.67 -2.77 1.81
CA GLY A 200 -20.29 -2.72 0.48
C GLY A 200 -19.86 -1.55 -0.43
N SER A 201 -19.27 -0.48 0.13
CA SER A 201 -18.74 0.65 -0.66
C SER A 201 -17.32 0.42 -1.21
N ILE A 202 -16.62 -0.62 -0.74
CA ILE A 202 -15.25 -0.93 -1.16
C ILE A 202 -15.25 -1.59 -2.54
N LYS A 203 -14.56 -0.93 -3.49
CA LYS A 203 -14.40 -1.40 -4.88
C LYS A 203 -13.04 -2.01 -5.17
N ARG A 204 -12.09 -1.93 -4.24
CA ARG A 204 -10.72 -2.40 -4.41
C ARG A 204 -10.26 -3.14 -3.15
N TRP A 205 -9.64 -4.28 -3.38
CA TRP A 205 -9.19 -5.19 -2.35
C TRP A 205 -7.72 -5.50 -2.59
N MET A 206 -6.88 -5.32 -1.59
CA MET A 206 -5.47 -5.67 -1.68
C MET A 206 -5.21 -6.97 -0.92
N ILE A 207 -4.74 -7.97 -1.65
CA ILE A 207 -4.43 -9.29 -1.13
C ILE A 207 -2.90 -9.41 -1.01
N GLY A 208 -2.44 -9.83 0.17
CA GLY A 208 -1.01 -10.04 0.46
C GLY A 208 -0.68 -11.52 0.56
N ARG A 209 -0.53 -12.00 1.79
CA ARG A 209 -0.17 -13.40 2.10
C ARG A 209 -1.11 -14.43 1.46
N GLY A 210 -2.42 -14.16 1.43
CA GLY A 210 -3.41 -15.05 0.82
C GLY A 210 -3.13 -15.35 -0.66
N LEU A 211 -2.72 -14.33 -1.43
CA LEU A 211 -2.37 -14.51 -2.85
C LEU A 211 -1.11 -15.35 -3.05
N ILE A 212 -0.20 -15.32 -2.08
CA ILE A 212 1.07 -16.03 -2.14
C ILE A 212 0.88 -17.49 -1.72
N GLY A 213 0.04 -17.73 -0.70
CA GLY A 213 -0.36 -19.08 -0.33
C GLY A 213 -1.26 -19.73 -1.37
N ASN A 214 -2.13 -18.97 -2.03
CA ASN A 214 -3.02 -19.43 -3.09
C ASN A 214 -3.11 -18.42 -4.24
N PRO A 215 -2.31 -18.58 -5.31
CA PRO A 215 -2.32 -17.69 -6.47
C PRO A 215 -3.66 -17.64 -7.23
N PHE A 216 -4.48 -18.69 -7.15
CA PHE A 216 -5.83 -18.74 -7.77
C PHE A 216 -6.87 -17.90 -7.02
N LEU A 217 -6.54 -17.41 -5.81
CA LEU A 217 -7.49 -16.66 -4.99
C LEU A 217 -8.00 -15.40 -5.71
N ALA A 218 -7.14 -14.69 -6.44
CA ALA A 218 -7.56 -13.52 -7.19
C ALA A 218 -8.51 -13.87 -8.36
N GLU A 219 -8.30 -15.01 -9.03
CA GLU A 219 -9.20 -15.50 -10.07
C GLU A 219 -10.56 -15.89 -9.50
N LYS A 220 -10.57 -16.66 -8.40
CA LYS A 220 -11.81 -17.01 -7.70
C LYS A 220 -12.58 -15.77 -7.28
N ILE A 221 -11.91 -14.77 -6.71
CA ILE A 221 -12.56 -13.52 -6.28
C ILE A 221 -13.17 -12.76 -7.47
N LYS A 222 -12.47 -12.70 -8.60
CA LYS A 222 -12.86 -11.85 -9.72
C LYS A 222 -13.84 -12.51 -10.70
N PHE A 223 -13.73 -13.82 -10.85
CA PHE A 223 -14.42 -14.59 -11.89
C PHE A 223 -15.24 -15.76 -11.33
N ASP A 224 -15.23 -15.99 -10.02
CA ASP A 224 -15.89 -17.12 -9.33
C ASP A 224 -15.45 -18.52 -9.82
N THR A 225 -14.22 -18.63 -10.34
CA THR A 225 -13.64 -19.87 -10.90
C THR A 225 -13.16 -20.85 -9.84
N GLU A 226 -13.39 -22.16 -10.00
CA GLU A 226 -12.80 -23.20 -9.13
C GLU A 226 -11.31 -23.43 -9.41
N LYS A 227 -10.57 -23.97 -8.43
CA LYS A 227 -9.18 -24.37 -8.66
C LYS A 227 -9.16 -25.53 -9.65
N PRO A 228 -8.14 -25.62 -10.53
CA PRO A 228 -8.05 -26.73 -11.48
C PRO A 228 -7.59 -28.05 -10.85
N TYR A 229 -7.40 -28.11 -9.52
CA TYR A 229 -6.96 -29.29 -8.76
C TYR A 229 -7.32 -29.15 -7.27
N ASP A 230 -7.42 -30.29 -6.57
CA ASP A 230 -7.70 -30.38 -5.13
C ASP A 230 -6.48 -30.02 -4.25
N GLU A 231 -6.69 -29.72 -2.97
CA GLU A 231 -5.65 -29.30 -2.00
C GLU A 231 -4.68 -30.41 -1.58
#